data_AF-A0A7X9H870-F1
#
_entry.id   AF-A0A7X9H870-F1
#
_cell.length_a   1.000
_cell.length_b   1.000
_cell.length_c   1.000
_cell.angle_alpha   90.00
_cell.angle_beta   90.00
_cell.angle_gamma   90.00
#
_symmetry.space_group_name_H-M   'P 1'
#
loop_
_entity.id
_entity.type
_entity.pdbx_description
1 polymer ?
#
loop_
_entity_poly.entity_id
_entity_poly.type
_entity_poly.pdbx_seq_one_letter_code
_entity_poly.pdbx_strand_id
1 'polypeptide(L)'
;MNKKKRRSWGLIIITGCFVLNLGMILIRQEKMMRDQQKELESLRLSIESENDLNKRLVQQKEEVDTDEYKEMIARRELGMVKDGERVFIDIN
;
A
#
# COMPACT_ATOMS: atom_id res chain seq x y z
N MET A 1 18.29 36.49 56.14
CA MET A 1 19.02 35.93 54.99
C MET A 1 18.05 35.28 53.99
N ASN A 2 17.73 35.99 52.90
CA ASN A 2 17.24 35.53 51.58
C ASN A 2 16.09 34.50 51.42
N LYS A 3 14.89 34.80 51.92
CA LYS A 3 13.65 34.03 51.60
C LYS A 3 13.29 34.02 50.09
N LYS A 4 13.64 35.07 49.34
CA LYS A 4 13.47 35.13 47.87
C LYS A 4 14.32 34.10 47.12
N LYS A 5 15.55 33.83 47.59
CA LYS A 5 16.48 32.90 46.94
C LYS A 5 15.99 31.45 47.06
N ARG A 6 15.43 31.05 48.21
CA ARG A 6 14.86 29.71 48.42
C ARG A 6 13.65 29.41 47.52
N ARG A 7 12.81 30.42 47.23
CA ARG A 7 11.65 30.30 46.31
C ARG A 7 12.08 30.17 44.84
N SER A 8 13.17 30.82 44.45
CA SER A 8 13.74 30.72 43.10
C SER A 8 14.34 29.34 42.81
N TRP A 9 14.96 28.68 43.80
CA TRP A 9 15.50 27.32 43.63
C TRP A 9 14.39 26.27 43.49
N GLY A 10 13.30 26.41 44.24
CA GLY A 10 12.12 25.55 44.07
C GLY A 10 11.52 25.64 42.66
N LEU A 11 11.43 26.85 42.10
CA LEU A 11 10.98 27.06 40.72
C LEU A 11 11.92 26.41 39.69
N ILE A 12 13.23 26.52 39.87
CA ILE A 12 14.21 25.90 38.96
C ILE A 12 14.06 24.37 38.96
N ILE A 13 13.87 23.75 40.12
CA ILE A 13 13.69 22.30 40.23
C ILE A 13 12.38 21.87 39.55
N ILE A 14 11.28 22.59 39.77
CA ILE A 14 9.98 22.29 39.15
C ILE A 14 10.08 22.41 37.62
N THR A 15 10.67 23.49 37.11
CA THR A 15 10.88 23.67 35.67
C THR A 15 11.79 22.59 35.10
N GLY A 16 12.85 22.20 35.81
CA GLY A 16 13.73 21.10 35.41
C GLY A 16 12.99 19.76 35.30
N CYS A 17 12.19 19.40 36.30
CA CYS A 17 11.36 18.19 36.26
C CYS A 17 10.33 18.23 35.13
N PHE A 18 9.74 19.39 34.86
CA PHE A 18 8.80 19.56 33.76
C PHE A 18 9.45 19.35 32.39
N VAL A 19 10.62 19.95 32.16
CA VAL A 19 11.39 19.77 30.91
C VAL A 19 11.81 18.31 30.72
N LEU A 20 12.23 17.63 31.79
CA LEU A 20 12.58 16.20 31.73
C LEU A 20 11.37 15.33 31.37
N ASN A 21 10.20 15.64 31.94
CA ASN A 21 8.97 14.91 31.64
C ASN A 21 8.55 15.10 30.17
N LEU A 22 8.57 16.34 29.68
CA LEU A 22 8.31 16.65 28.27
C LEU A 22 9.29 15.95 27.33
N GLY A 23 10.59 15.96 27.65
CA GLY A 23 11.61 15.26 26.87
C GLY A 23 11.31 13.76 26.74
N MET A 24 10.92 13.10 27.83
CA MET A 24 10.52 11.69 27.79
C MET A 24 9.27 11.44 26.95
N ILE A 25 8.28 12.34 27.00
CA ILE A 25 7.06 12.23 26.20
C ILE A 25 7.38 12.37 24.71
N LEU A 26 8.20 13.35 24.33
CA LEU A 26 8.57 13.60 22.93
C LEU A 26 9.28 12.41 22.30
N ILE A 27 10.24 11.79 23.00
CA ILE A 27 10.95 10.60 22.52
C ILE A 27 9.99 9.43 22.29
N ARG A 28 9.02 9.24 23.21
CA ARG A 28 8.01 8.18 23.07
C ARG A 28 7.05 8.45 21.91
N GLN A 29 6.62 9.69 21.75
CA GLN A 29 5.73 10.09 20.66
C GLN A 29 6.39 9.93 19.30
N GLU A 30 7.67 10.29 19.16
CA GLU A 30 8.40 10.14 17.90
C GLU A 30 8.43 8.68 17.44
N LYS A 31 8.73 7.74 18.35
CA LYS A 31 8.71 6.32 18.02
C LYS A 31 7.32 5.84 17.59
N MET A 32 6.29 6.20 18.34
CA MET A 32 4.91 5.81 18.04
C MET A 32 4.48 6.34 16.66
N MET A 33 4.77 7.60 16.36
CA MET A 33 4.42 8.19 15.06
C MET A 33 5.15 7.50 13.91
N ARG A 34 6.44 7.16 14.08
CA ARG A 34 7.20 6.45 13.05
C ARG A 34 6.63 5.05 12.78
N ASP A 35 6.24 4.33 13.83
CA ASP A 35 5.66 3.00 13.69
C ASP A 35 4.27 3.08 13.00
N GLN A 36 3.44 4.06 13.38
CA GLN A 36 2.15 4.31 12.72
C GLN A 36 2.29 4.75 11.26
N GLN A 37 3.30 5.56 10.93
CA GLN A 37 3.57 5.98 9.56
C GLN A 37 3.97 4.79 8.68
N LYS A 38 4.80 3.89 9.19
CA LYS A 38 5.19 2.66 8.47
C LYS A 38 4.00 1.75 8.22
N GLU A 39 3.13 1.58 9.21
CA GLU A 39 1.91 0.79 9.06
C GLU A 39 0.99 1.41 8.01
N LEU A 40 0.79 2.73 8.05
CA LEU A 40 0.04 3.47 7.03
C LEU A 40 0.62 3.29 5.62
N GLU A 41 1.95 3.38 5.48
CA GLU A 41 2.61 3.19 4.20
C GLU A 41 2.43 1.77 3.67
N SER A 42 2.61 0.76 4.52
CA SER A 42 2.38 -0.64 4.14
C SER A 42 0.94 -0.89 3.70
N LEU A 43 -0.05 -0.35 4.44
CA LEU A 43 -1.45 -0.52 4.13
C LEU A 43 -1.82 0.19 2.81
N ARG A 44 -1.27 1.38 2.57
CA ARG A 44 -1.44 2.10 1.30
C ARG A 44 -0.87 1.31 0.13
N LEU A 45 0.32 0.74 0.27
CA LEU A 45 0.92 -0.10 -0.76
C LEU A 45 0.06 -1.33 -1.06
N SER A 46 -0.48 -1.99 -0.03
CA SER A 46 -1.41 -3.11 -0.21
C SER A 46 -2.69 -2.70 -0.94
N ILE A 47 -3.28 -1.56 -0.58
CA ILE A 47 -4.48 -1.04 -1.26
C ILE A 47 -4.17 -0.71 -2.72
N GLU A 48 -3.00 -0.13 -3.00
CA GLU A 48 -2.58 0.18 -4.37
C GLU A 48 -2.36 -1.08 -5.19
N SER A 49 -1.71 -2.11 -4.63
CA SER A 49 -1.51 -3.39 -5.32
C SER A 49 -2.83 -4.10 -5.61
N GLU A 50 -3.77 -4.10 -4.66
CA GLU A 50 -5.10 -4.69 -4.84
C GLU A 50 -5.91 -3.92 -5.89
N ASN A 51 -5.81 -2.59 -5.92
CA ASN A 51 -6.45 -1.78 -6.95
C ASN A 51 -5.85 -2.01 -8.34
N ASP A 52 -4.54 -2.15 -8.46
CA ASP A 52 -3.89 -2.49 -9.73
C ASP A 52 -4.31 -3.89 -10.20
N LEU A 53 -4.31 -4.87 -9.30
CA LEU A 53 -4.78 -6.22 -9.58
C LEU A 53 -6.24 -6.21 -10.05
N ASN A 54 -7.11 -5.49 -9.36
CA ASN A 54 -8.52 -5.37 -9.74
C ASN A 54 -8.67 -4.75 -11.13
N LYS A 55 -7.95 -3.67 -11.44
CA LYS A 55 -7.95 -3.07 -12.79
C LYS A 55 -7.54 -4.07 -13.87
N ARG A 56 -6.47 -4.83 -13.64
CA ARG A 56 -6.00 -5.88 -14.58
C ARG A 56 -7.05 -6.98 -14.76
N LEU A 57 -7.69 -7.42 -13.67
CA LEU A 57 -8.74 -8.44 -13.73
C LEU A 57 -9.98 -7.95 -14.49
N VAL A 58 -10.36 -6.68 -14.32
CA VAL A 58 -11.46 -6.08 -15.10
C VAL A 58 -11.11 -6.02 -16.58
N GLN A 59 -9.89 -5.59 -16.93
CA GLN A 59 -9.43 -5.58 -18.32
C GLN A 59 -9.41 -6.98 -18.93
N GLN A 60 -8.86 -7.97 -18.22
CA GLN A 60 -8.86 -9.37 -18.66
C GLN A 60 -10.27 -9.91 -18.83
N LYS A 61 -11.20 -9.55 -17.94
CA LYS A 61 -12.59 -9.96 -18.05
C LYS A 61 -13.25 -9.39 -19.30
N GLU A 62 -13.01 -8.12 -19.60
CA GLU A 62 -13.51 -7.48 -20.81
C GLU A 62 -12.90 -8.12 -22.06
N GLU A 63 -11.59 -8.38 -22.08
CA GLU A 63 -10.90 -9.05 -23.19
C GLU A 63 -11.43 -10.47 -23.42
N VAL A 64 -11.61 -11.27 -22.36
CA VAL A 64 -12.12 -12.65 -22.46
C VAL A 64 -13.55 -12.70 -23.00
N ASP A 65 -14.36 -11.66 -22.75
CA ASP A 65 -15.74 -11.63 -23.21
C ASP A 65 -15.87 -11.19 -24.68
N THR A 66 -14.79 -10.72 -25.30
CA THR A 66 -14.79 -10.39 -26.73
C THR A 66 -14.89 -11.63 -27.62
N ASP A 67 -15.59 -11.49 -28.74
CA ASP A 67 -15.72 -12.55 -29.75
C ASP A 67 -14.36 -12.92 -30.36
N GLU A 68 -13.42 -11.97 -30.43
CA GLU A 68 -12.04 -12.18 -30.90
C GLU A 68 -11.27 -13.14 -29.98
N TYR A 69 -11.37 -12.96 -28.66
CA TYR A 69 -10.72 -13.86 -27.71
C TYR A 69 -11.35 -15.25 -27.73
N LYS A 70 -12.67 -15.34 -27.84
CA LYS A 70 -13.40 -16.61 -27.98
C LYS A 70 -13.02 -17.33 -29.28
N GLU A 71 -12.92 -16.62 -30.40
CA GLU A 71 -12.48 -17.14 -31.70
C GLU A 71 -11.02 -17.61 -31.64
N MET A 72 -10.13 -16.86 -30.97
CA MET A 72 -8.74 -17.25 -30.74
C MET A 72 -8.63 -18.54 -29.92
N ILE A 73 -9.36 -18.66 -28.80
CA ILE A 73 -9.37 -19.87 -27.98
C ILE A 73 -9.97 -21.05 -28.74
N ALA A 74 -11.05 -20.85 -29.49
CA ALA A 74 -11.64 -21.90 -30.33
C ALA A 74 -10.67 -22.39 -31.41
N ARG A 75 -9.91 -21.50 -32.06
CA ARG A 75 -8.83 -21.88 -32.99
C ARG A 75 -7.71 -22.64 -32.29
N ARG A 76 -7.23 -22.15 -31.15
CA ARG A 76 -6.04 -22.69 -30.48
C ARG A 76 -6.31 -24.00 -29.76
N GLU A 77 -7.38 -24.07 -28.97
CA GLU A 77 -7.68 -25.21 -28.11
C GLU A 77 -8.59 -26.25 -28.81
N LEU A 78 -9.51 -25.80 -29.67
CA LEU A 78 -10.49 -26.68 -30.32
C LEU A 78 -10.18 -26.92 -31.80
N GLY A 79 -9.18 -26.26 -32.38
CA GLY A 79 -8.86 -26.36 -33.81
C GLY A 79 -9.99 -25.88 -34.72
N MET A 80 -10.94 -25.10 -34.18
CA MET A 80 -12.09 -24.61 -34.93
C MET A 80 -11.68 -23.49 -35.88
N VAL A 81 -12.29 -23.45 -37.06
CA VAL A 81 -12.06 -22.41 -38.07
C VAL A 81 -13.37 -21.80 -38.49
N LYS A 82 -13.35 -20.55 -38.95
CA LYS A 82 -14.57 -19.85 -39.32
C LYS A 82 -15.11 -20.38 -40.64
N ASP A 83 -16.42 -20.37 -40.82
CA ASP A 83 -17.05 -20.80 -42.07
C ASP A 83 -16.48 -20.00 -43.25
N GLY A 84 -15.90 -20.71 -44.21
CA GLY A 84 -15.26 -20.13 -45.40
C GLY A 84 -13.72 -20.01 -45.35
N GLU A 85 -13.06 -20.33 -44.22
CA GLU A 85 -11.60 -20.39 -44.15
C GLU A 85 -11.03 -21.70 -44.75
N ARG A 86 -9.89 -21.61 -45.45
CA ARG A 86 -9.14 -22.77 -45.96
C ARG A 86 -7.95 -23.07 -45.07
N VAL A 87 -7.92 -24.27 -44.48
CA VAL A 87 -6.82 -24.75 -43.63
C VAL A 87 -5.77 -25.44 -44.50
N PHE A 88 -4.52 -24.98 -44.42
CA PHE A 88 -3.37 -25.64 -45.03
C PHE A 88 -2.63 -26.44 -43.96
N ILE A 89 -2.60 -27.76 -44.13
CA ILE A 89 -1.84 -28.66 -43.26
C ILE A 89 -0.62 -29.11 -44.06
N ASP A 90 0.57 -28.72 -43.62
CA ASP A 90 1.81 -29.17 -44.23
C ASP A 90 2.11 -30.58 -43.73
N ILE A 91 2.13 -31.56 -44.63
CA ILE A 91 2.41 -32.96 -44.34
C ILE A 91 3.84 -33.25 -44.79
N ASN A 92 4.76 -33.37 -43.83
CA ASN A 92 6.16 -33.74 -44.06
C ASN A 92 6.39 -35.20 -43.67
#